data_AF-A0A2E7H2Y0-F1
#
_entry.id   AF-A0A2E7H2Y0-F1
#
_cell.length_a   1.000
_cell.length_b   1.000
_cell.length_c   1.000
_cell.angle_alpha   90.00
_cell.angle_beta   90.00
_cell.angle_gamma   90.00
#
_symmetry.space_group_name_H-M   'P 1'
#
loop_
_entity.id
_entity.type
_entity.pdbx_description
1 polymer ?
#
loop_
_entity_poly.entity_id
_entity_poly.type
_entity_poly.pdbx_seq_one_letter_code
_entity_poly.pdbx_strand_id
1 'polypeptide(L)'
;MKRKESFIFGLAMLLTIVSKAQWVPSVAFNSMSPQHRDWRITGQPDHGYFSILSTGSFMASNTLVHPATWLTSSYGQSSPQVDLNSIIEDVAGSNVVEANASITLFSAGFFPGKKRNTFIEFVASENVQAGFEVPADLLQLPFAGNATFNDADAATIDLTPLDASLSHFRSFGIGFQHVFGECLSAGMRIHRLHGFHHLDIEENEWGLTTNAADWSWNLQGGWRFVSSGLNSVYRAQALGQMDSLVHSVTNRSPSLRNKGWGFDAGVEMQWTKRWTSWFQFNKGGTIHWTNDVLVYEVEDFDWGLDGFDATNGGNGWVNGASSLLDSLQLWAEHELEAIEEYHTISKTNDSYVSKLPNRVVSGVEYHFL
;
A
#
# COMPACT_ATOMS: atom_id res chain seq x y z
N MET A 1 12.88 50.62 -10.43
CA MET A 1 13.59 49.54 -11.14
C MET A 1 13.80 48.40 -10.15
N LYS A 2 13.09 47.30 -10.37
CA LYS A 2 12.91 46.20 -9.42
C LYS A 2 14.17 45.33 -9.36
N ARG A 3 14.63 45.00 -8.15
CA ARG A 3 15.62 43.94 -7.88
C ARG A 3 15.01 42.61 -8.34
N LYS A 4 15.73 41.89 -9.20
CA LYS A 4 15.45 40.47 -9.51
C LYS A 4 15.95 39.64 -8.33
N GLU A 5 15.04 39.06 -7.58
CA GLU A 5 15.36 37.96 -6.68
C GLU A 5 15.13 36.67 -7.46
N SER A 6 16.22 35.99 -7.80
CA SER A 6 16.18 34.65 -8.35
C SER A 6 15.89 33.68 -7.20
N PHE A 7 14.66 33.19 -7.12
CA PHE A 7 14.32 32.04 -6.29
C PHE A 7 14.81 30.78 -7.01
N ILE A 8 15.90 30.20 -6.51
CA ILE A 8 16.26 28.83 -6.83
C ILE A 8 15.32 27.94 -6.01
N PHE A 9 14.37 27.32 -6.68
CA PHE A 9 13.59 26.21 -6.15
C PHE A 9 14.54 25.03 -5.94
N GLY A 10 15.10 24.91 -4.74
CA GLY A 10 15.73 23.69 -4.28
C GLY A 10 14.63 22.73 -3.84
N LEU A 11 14.13 21.92 -4.77
CA LEU A 11 13.39 20.71 -4.42
C LEU A 11 14.39 19.78 -3.71
N ALA A 12 14.45 19.88 -2.38
CA ALA A 12 15.16 18.92 -1.56
C ALA A 12 14.36 17.61 -1.49
N MET A 13 14.16 16.94 -2.64
CA MET A 13 14.03 15.49 -2.68
C MET A 13 15.44 14.91 -2.67
N LEU A 14 16.06 14.96 -1.49
CA LEU A 14 17.25 14.19 -1.17
C LEU A 14 16.90 13.30 0.01
N LEU A 15 16.05 12.31 -0.27
CA LEU A 15 15.98 11.08 0.49
C LEU A 15 16.73 10.00 -0.31
N THR A 16 17.99 10.27 -0.67
CA THR A 16 18.97 9.18 -0.74
C THR A 16 19.34 8.81 0.69
N ILE A 17 18.42 8.16 1.39
CA ILE A 17 18.83 7.25 2.44
C ILE A 17 18.86 5.89 1.74
N VAL A 18 20.03 5.56 1.19
CA VAL A 18 20.45 4.16 1.07
C VAL A 18 20.61 3.64 2.50
N SER A 19 19.49 3.50 3.20
CA SER A 19 19.40 2.57 4.30
C SER A 19 19.05 1.29 3.57
N LYS A 20 20.07 0.48 3.34
CA LYS A 20 19.88 -0.94 3.63
C LYS A 20 19.38 -0.98 5.08
N ALA A 21 18.08 -0.81 5.29
CA ALA A 21 17.46 -1.17 6.54
C ALA A 21 17.61 -2.68 6.56
N GLN A 22 18.75 -3.12 7.06
CA GLN A 22 19.00 -4.48 7.41
C GLN A 22 17.89 -4.78 8.41
N TRP A 23 16.85 -5.46 7.93
CA TRP A 23 15.85 -6.09 8.78
C TRP A 23 16.66 -6.98 9.70
N VAL A 24 16.92 -6.55 10.94
CA VAL A 24 17.68 -7.39 11.85
C VAL A 24 16.69 -8.13 12.74
N PRO A 25 16.40 -9.41 12.45
CA PRO A 25 15.77 -10.29 13.43
C PRO A 25 16.51 -10.31 14.77
N SER A 26 17.74 -9.79 14.86
CA SER A 26 18.46 -9.60 16.14
C SER A 26 17.68 -8.78 17.17
N VAL A 27 16.83 -7.83 16.73
CA VAL A 27 16.01 -7.04 17.66
C VAL A 27 15.05 -7.93 18.44
N ALA A 28 14.54 -9.02 17.84
CA ALA A 28 13.68 -10.00 18.52
C ALA A 28 14.39 -10.73 19.68
N PHE A 29 15.72 -10.72 19.71
CA PHE A 29 16.55 -11.37 20.72
C PHE A 29 17.15 -10.38 21.73
N ASN A 30 16.91 -9.08 21.58
CA ASN A 30 17.46 -8.06 22.48
C ASN A 30 16.47 -7.74 23.62
N SER A 31 16.53 -8.52 24.71
CA SER A 31 15.72 -8.34 25.92
C SER A 31 15.89 -6.97 26.59
N MET A 32 16.98 -6.26 26.30
CA MET A 32 17.24 -4.91 26.84
C MET A 32 16.54 -3.81 26.04
N SER A 33 16.11 -4.07 24.80
CA SER A 33 15.41 -3.08 23.97
C SER A 33 13.90 -3.31 24.01
N PRO A 34 13.07 -2.29 24.31
CA PRO A 34 11.61 -2.41 24.24
C PRO A 34 11.11 -2.93 22.87
N GLN A 35 11.86 -2.66 21.80
CA GLN A 35 11.54 -3.02 20.41
C GLN A 35 11.43 -4.52 20.16
N HIS A 36 12.06 -5.37 21.00
CA HIS A 36 11.99 -6.82 20.80
C HIS A 36 10.55 -7.34 20.89
N ARG A 37 9.70 -6.68 21.69
CA ARG A 37 8.32 -7.13 21.95
C ARG A 37 7.39 -6.96 20.75
N ASP A 38 7.74 -6.09 19.80
CA ASP A 38 7.00 -5.97 18.53
C ASP A 38 7.26 -7.14 17.58
N TRP A 39 8.30 -7.93 17.85
CA TRP A 39 8.70 -9.13 17.10
C TRP A 39 8.46 -10.42 17.86
N ARG A 40 8.62 -10.39 19.19
CA ARG A 40 8.54 -11.53 20.11
C ARG A 40 7.85 -11.11 21.40
N ILE A 41 6.52 -11.08 21.40
CA ILE A 41 5.67 -10.68 22.53
C ILE A 41 5.82 -11.61 23.74
N THR A 42 6.29 -12.83 23.51
CA THR A 42 6.61 -13.85 24.53
C THR A 42 7.91 -13.57 25.27
N GLY A 43 8.79 -12.74 24.70
CA GLY A 43 10.04 -12.32 25.32
C GLY A 43 9.81 -11.40 26.51
N GLN A 44 10.43 -11.71 27.65
CA GLN A 44 10.44 -10.84 28.82
C GLN A 44 11.59 -9.83 28.74
N PRO A 45 11.32 -8.53 28.91
CA PRO A 45 12.37 -7.56 29.11
C PRO A 45 13.14 -7.80 30.42
N ASP A 46 14.42 -7.43 30.46
CA ASP A 46 15.21 -7.59 31.70
C ASP A 46 14.75 -6.66 32.83
N HIS A 47 14.12 -5.53 32.48
CA HIS A 47 13.64 -4.49 33.40
C HIS A 47 12.33 -3.87 32.91
N GLY A 48 11.57 -3.29 33.85
CA GLY A 48 10.49 -2.37 33.48
C GLY A 48 11.08 -1.16 32.75
N TYR A 49 10.31 -0.58 31.84
CA TYR A 49 10.76 0.54 31.03
C TYR A 49 9.65 1.58 30.85
N PHE A 50 10.09 2.78 30.49
CA PHE A 50 9.26 3.87 30.04
C PHE A 50 9.98 4.51 28.87
N SER A 51 9.26 4.76 27.78
CA SER A 51 9.83 5.36 26.59
C SER A 51 8.80 6.19 25.84
N ILE A 52 9.27 7.28 25.25
CA ILE A 52 8.51 8.19 24.39
C ILE A 52 9.26 8.24 23.07
N LEU A 53 8.53 8.19 21.95
CA LEU A 53 9.12 8.20 20.59
C LEU A 53 10.26 7.18 20.44
N SER A 54 10.03 5.96 20.92
CA SER A 54 11.11 4.98 21.17
C SER A 54 11.50 4.15 19.96
N THR A 55 10.58 4.01 19.00
CA THR A 55 10.74 3.11 17.86
C THR A 55 10.13 3.75 16.65
N GLY A 56 10.92 3.86 15.58
CA GLY A 56 10.46 4.25 14.25
C GLY A 56 10.88 3.17 13.27
N SER A 57 9.97 2.74 12.42
CA SER A 57 10.23 1.83 11.31
C SER A 57 9.69 2.47 10.04
N PHE A 58 10.50 2.42 8.99
CA PHE A 58 10.12 2.84 7.66
C PHE A 58 10.60 1.78 6.68
N MET A 59 9.70 1.31 5.83
CA MET A 59 10.00 0.42 4.72
C MET A 59 9.40 1.05 3.48
N ALA A 60 10.19 1.05 2.40
CA ALA A 60 9.67 1.27 1.06
C ALA A 60 10.15 0.11 0.19
N SER A 61 9.26 -0.46 -0.59
CA SER A 61 9.55 -1.49 -1.59
C SER A 61 9.04 -1.00 -2.95
N ASN A 62 9.77 -1.35 -4.00
CA ASN A 62 9.39 -1.09 -5.38
C ASN A 62 9.88 -2.26 -6.22
N THR A 63 8.94 -2.96 -6.84
CA THR A 63 9.19 -4.06 -7.78
C THR A 63 8.72 -3.71 -9.20
N LEU A 64 8.28 -2.46 -9.44
CA LEU A 64 7.62 -2.03 -10.68
C LEU A 64 8.59 -1.80 -11.85
N VAL A 65 9.85 -1.41 -11.57
CA VAL A 65 10.85 -1.11 -12.62
C VAL A 65 12.27 -1.39 -12.13
N HIS A 66 13.02 -2.21 -12.86
CA HIS A 66 14.46 -2.41 -12.67
C HIS A 66 15.24 -2.06 -13.95
N PRO A 67 15.41 -0.75 -14.26
CA PRO A 67 15.90 -0.30 -15.56
C PRO A 67 17.38 -0.64 -15.82
N ALA A 68 18.08 -1.18 -14.81
CA ALA A 68 19.46 -1.61 -14.90
C ALA A 68 19.65 -2.83 -15.84
N THR A 69 18.62 -3.63 -16.08
CA THR A 69 18.67 -4.81 -16.97
C THR A 69 18.29 -4.51 -18.41
N TRP A 70 17.71 -3.34 -18.68
CA TRP A 70 17.10 -3.01 -19.97
C TRP A 70 18.11 -2.59 -21.05
N LEU A 71 19.37 -2.39 -20.69
CA LEU A 71 20.43 -1.94 -21.59
C LEU A 71 21.41 -3.07 -21.88
N THR A 72 21.49 -3.49 -23.14
CA THR A 72 22.48 -4.46 -23.61
C THR A 72 23.55 -3.76 -24.45
N SER A 73 24.82 -4.15 -24.23
CA SER A 73 25.94 -3.72 -25.07
C SER A 73 26.37 -4.86 -25.98
N SER A 74 26.00 -4.79 -27.26
CA SER A 74 26.46 -5.73 -28.28
C SER A 74 27.88 -5.39 -28.75
N TYR A 75 28.74 -6.40 -28.91
CA TYR A 75 30.12 -6.24 -29.37
C TYR A 75 30.14 -5.58 -30.78
N GLY A 76 30.76 -4.40 -30.89
CA GLY A 76 30.88 -3.64 -32.15
C GLY A 76 29.87 -2.50 -32.34
N GLN A 77 28.93 -2.28 -31.42
CA GLN A 77 28.02 -1.13 -31.42
C GLN A 77 28.53 -0.03 -30.47
N SER A 78 28.50 1.23 -30.90
CA SER A 78 29.00 2.38 -30.12
C SER A 78 28.01 2.91 -29.07
N SER A 79 26.81 2.35 -28.99
CA SER A 79 25.76 2.79 -28.06
C SER A 79 24.97 1.60 -27.51
N PRO A 80 24.61 1.60 -26.21
CA PRO A 80 23.78 0.56 -25.62
C PRO A 80 22.41 0.55 -26.30
N GLN A 81 21.90 -0.65 -26.57
CA GLN A 81 20.57 -0.84 -27.14
C GLN A 81 19.59 -1.22 -26.04
N VAL A 82 18.34 -0.78 -26.19
CA VAL A 82 17.24 -1.17 -25.31
C VAL A 82 16.81 -2.59 -25.68
N ASP A 83 16.82 -3.50 -24.72
CA ASP A 83 16.30 -4.86 -24.88
C ASP A 83 14.85 -4.92 -24.41
N LEU A 84 13.93 -4.96 -25.37
CA LEU A 84 12.48 -5.03 -25.11
C LEU A 84 12.09 -6.34 -24.42
N ASN A 85 12.80 -7.45 -24.68
CA ASN A 85 12.49 -8.71 -24.00
C ASN A 85 12.83 -8.63 -22.52
N SER A 86 13.99 -8.02 -22.19
CA SER A 86 14.37 -7.75 -20.81
C SER A 86 13.37 -6.82 -20.09
N ILE A 87 12.75 -5.86 -20.80
CA ILE A 87 11.69 -5.00 -20.24
C ILE A 87 10.43 -5.81 -19.96
N ILE A 88 9.97 -6.60 -20.93
CA ILE A 88 8.76 -7.42 -20.80
C ILE A 88 8.92 -8.45 -19.67
N GLU A 89 10.07 -9.11 -19.57
CA GLU A 89 10.37 -10.06 -18.49
C GLU A 89 10.40 -9.40 -17.10
N ASP A 90 10.95 -8.19 -16.98
CA ASP A 90 11.02 -7.43 -15.72
C ASP A 90 9.62 -7.02 -15.24
N VAL A 91 8.78 -6.62 -16.19
CA VAL A 91 7.39 -6.17 -15.96
C VAL A 91 6.41 -7.33 -15.76
N ALA A 92 6.76 -8.55 -16.20
CA ALA A 92 5.93 -9.75 -16.02
C ALA A 92 5.77 -10.20 -14.55
N GLY A 93 6.57 -9.64 -13.63
CA GLY A 93 6.47 -9.90 -12.20
C GLY A 93 5.33 -9.17 -11.50
N SER A 94 5.30 -9.27 -10.17
CA SER A 94 4.41 -8.46 -9.33
C SER A 94 4.94 -7.03 -9.29
N ASN A 95 4.15 -6.06 -9.76
CA ASN A 95 4.56 -4.66 -9.86
C ASN A 95 3.93 -3.84 -8.74
N VAL A 96 4.57 -3.87 -7.56
CA VAL A 96 4.05 -3.28 -6.34
C VAL A 96 5.00 -2.19 -5.84
N VAL A 97 4.41 -1.07 -5.44
CA VAL A 97 5.08 -0.03 -4.68
C VAL A 97 4.41 0.05 -3.31
N GLU A 98 5.15 -0.25 -2.25
CA GLU A 98 4.64 -0.14 -0.89
C GLU A 98 5.50 0.82 -0.07
N ALA A 99 4.85 1.54 0.83
CA ALA A 99 5.49 2.35 1.85
C ALA A 99 4.79 2.09 3.19
N ASN A 100 5.57 1.67 4.17
CA ASN A 100 5.10 1.34 5.51
C ASN A 100 5.90 2.14 6.53
N ALA A 101 5.22 2.96 7.33
CA ALA A 101 5.79 3.72 8.42
C ALA A 101 5.07 3.36 9.73
N SER A 102 5.82 3.09 10.79
CA SER A 102 5.26 2.91 12.12
C SER A 102 6.14 3.59 13.15
N ILE A 103 5.54 4.38 14.03
CA ILE A 103 6.23 5.06 15.13
C ILE A 103 5.52 4.79 16.46
N THR A 104 6.28 4.30 17.44
CA THR A 104 5.82 4.12 18.81
C THR A 104 5.94 5.45 19.54
N LEU A 105 4.79 6.11 19.72
CA LEU A 105 4.67 7.40 20.39
C LEU A 105 4.98 7.27 21.88
N PHE A 106 4.50 6.20 22.49
CA PHE A 106 4.62 5.93 23.91
C PHE A 106 4.68 4.43 24.15
N SER A 107 5.55 3.99 25.06
CA SER A 107 5.51 2.63 25.56
C SER A 107 6.05 2.55 26.98
N ALA A 108 5.32 1.87 27.86
CA ALA A 108 5.72 1.64 29.23
C ALA A 108 5.36 0.23 29.65
N GLY A 109 6.19 -0.39 30.49
CA GLY A 109 5.88 -1.70 31.01
C GLY A 109 6.59 -2.00 32.32
N PHE A 110 5.99 -2.88 33.11
CA PHE A 110 6.45 -3.22 34.44
C PHE A 110 6.12 -4.66 34.83
N PHE A 111 6.82 -5.14 35.85
CA PHE A 111 6.62 -6.44 36.45
C PHE A 111 5.77 -6.33 37.72
N PRO A 112 4.48 -6.74 37.71
CA PRO A 112 3.73 -6.88 38.95
C PRO A 112 4.29 -8.03 39.80
N GLY A 113 4.76 -7.68 41.01
CA GLY A 113 5.17 -8.66 42.03
C GLY A 113 6.65 -9.06 41.99
N LYS A 114 7.10 -9.72 43.07
CA LYS A 114 8.53 -10.01 43.31
C LYS A 114 9.10 -11.10 42.40
N LYS A 115 8.27 -12.01 41.91
CA LYS A 115 8.71 -13.16 41.10
C LYS A 115 9.07 -12.79 39.65
N ARG A 116 8.59 -11.64 39.15
CA ARG A 116 8.84 -11.15 37.78
C ARG A 116 8.39 -12.08 36.64
N ASN A 117 7.53 -13.07 36.93
CA ASN A 117 6.98 -13.98 35.91
C ASN A 117 5.93 -13.34 35.00
N THR A 118 5.41 -12.16 35.33
CA THR A 118 4.38 -11.47 34.54
C THR A 118 4.90 -10.09 34.16
N PHE A 119 4.72 -9.72 32.90
CA PHE A 119 5.00 -8.38 32.41
C PHE A 119 3.73 -7.76 31.83
N ILE A 120 3.42 -6.53 32.26
CA ILE A 120 2.32 -5.73 31.73
C ILE A 120 2.91 -4.59 30.94
N GLU A 121 2.35 -4.33 29.76
CA GLU A 121 2.80 -3.29 28.84
C GLU A 121 1.63 -2.40 28.40
N PHE A 122 1.90 -1.12 28.21
CA PHE A 122 1.05 -0.15 27.55
C PHE A 122 1.83 0.43 26.38
N VAL A 123 1.22 0.46 25.20
CA VAL A 123 1.87 0.97 23.99
C VAL A 123 0.90 1.86 23.23
N ALA A 124 1.39 2.96 22.66
CA ALA A 124 0.66 3.77 21.70
C ALA A 124 1.53 3.99 20.47
N SER A 125 1.03 3.58 19.31
CA SER A 125 1.80 3.64 18.05
C SER A 125 0.95 4.20 16.91
N GLU A 126 1.56 5.04 16.09
CA GLU A 126 1.01 5.53 14.83
C GLU A 126 1.50 4.65 13.69
N ASN A 127 0.61 4.26 12.78
CA ASN A 127 0.92 3.42 11.63
C ASN A 127 0.37 4.07 10.37
N VAL A 128 1.18 4.12 9.32
CA VAL A 128 0.82 4.55 7.98
C VAL A 128 1.30 3.48 7.00
N GLN A 129 0.40 2.98 6.18
CA GLN A 129 0.67 1.97 5.16
C GLN A 129 0.07 2.48 3.87
N ALA A 130 0.84 2.46 2.78
CA ALA A 130 0.39 2.81 1.46
C ALA A 130 0.90 1.74 0.48
N GLY A 131 0.04 1.31 -0.42
CA GLY A 131 0.33 0.31 -1.44
C GLY A 131 -0.27 0.73 -2.77
N PHE A 132 0.42 0.40 -3.85
CA PHE A 132 -0.09 0.52 -5.20
C PHE A 132 0.44 -0.65 -6.01
N GLU A 133 -0.46 -1.41 -6.62
CA GLU A 133 -0.15 -2.55 -7.46
C GLU A 133 -0.65 -2.29 -8.88
N VAL A 134 0.18 -2.55 -9.87
CA VAL A 134 -0.17 -2.42 -11.28
C VAL A 134 -0.12 -3.80 -11.94
N PRO A 135 -1.16 -4.21 -12.69
CA PRO A 135 -1.14 -5.47 -13.44
C PRO A 135 0.02 -5.49 -14.45
N ALA A 136 0.71 -6.63 -14.52
CA ALA A 136 1.80 -6.84 -15.47
C ALA A 136 1.32 -6.66 -16.93
N ASP A 137 0.14 -7.18 -17.24
CA ASP A 137 -0.44 -7.11 -18.58
C ASP A 137 -0.69 -5.67 -19.03
N LEU A 138 -1.11 -4.79 -18.11
CA LEU A 138 -1.30 -3.36 -18.38
C LEU A 138 0.02 -2.66 -18.73
N LEU A 139 1.10 -3.01 -18.03
CA LEU A 139 2.42 -2.44 -18.28
C LEU A 139 3.09 -3.01 -19.54
N GLN A 140 2.71 -4.23 -19.95
CA GLN A 140 3.16 -4.85 -21.20
C GLN A 140 2.41 -4.33 -22.44
N LEU A 141 1.17 -3.85 -22.28
CA LEU A 141 0.30 -3.40 -23.38
C LEU A 141 0.98 -2.43 -24.37
N PRO A 142 1.74 -1.40 -23.95
CA PRO A 142 2.40 -0.49 -24.88
C PRO A 142 3.51 -1.15 -25.72
N PHE A 143 4.08 -2.26 -25.25
CA PHE A 143 5.17 -2.98 -25.91
C PHE A 143 4.66 -4.15 -26.74
N ALA A 144 3.64 -4.86 -26.25
CA ALA A 144 3.04 -6.00 -26.91
C ALA A 144 2.06 -5.57 -28.02
N GLY A 145 1.34 -4.46 -27.85
CA GLY A 145 0.26 -4.05 -28.76
C GLY A 145 -1.02 -4.88 -28.57
N ASN A 146 -2.01 -4.67 -29.45
CA ASN A 146 -3.31 -5.35 -29.38
C ASN A 146 -3.16 -6.83 -29.73
N ALA A 147 -3.69 -7.74 -28.89
CA ALA A 147 -3.78 -9.17 -29.15
C ALA A 147 -2.47 -9.87 -29.62
N THR A 148 -1.33 -9.47 -29.04
CA THR A 148 -0.05 -10.18 -29.21
C THR A 148 0.42 -10.86 -27.92
N PHE A 149 -0.40 -10.84 -26.87
CA PHE A 149 -0.14 -11.60 -25.66
C PHE A 149 -0.23 -13.10 -26.01
N ASN A 150 0.91 -13.80 -25.97
CA ASN A 150 1.03 -15.23 -26.24
C ASN A 150 0.58 -15.71 -27.65
N ASP A 151 0.76 -14.89 -28.69
CA ASP A 151 0.42 -15.24 -30.09
C ASP A 151 -1.08 -15.58 -30.34
N ALA A 152 -1.99 -15.07 -29.51
CA ALA A 152 -3.43 -15.33 -29.63
C ALA A 152 -4.19 -14.22 -30.37
N ASP A 153 -5.12 -14.59 -31.27
CA ASP A 153 -5.94 -13.65 -32.07
C ASP A 153 -6.82 -12.71 -31.22
N ALA A 154 -7.07 -13.07 -29.95
CA ALA A 154 -7.68 -12.24 -28.93
C ALA A 154 -6.99 -12.47 -27.59
N ALA A 155 -6.70 -11.38 -26.87
CA ALA A 155 -6.07 -11.42 -25.55
C ALA A 155 -6.92 -10.68 -24.53
N THR A 156 -7.21 -11.34 -23.41
CA THR A 156 -7.82 -10.72 -22.23
C THR A 156 -6.71 -10.31 -21.27
N ILE A 157 -6.60 -9.01 -21.05
CA ILE A 157 -5.74 -8.36 -20.08
C ILE A 157 -6.49 -8.39 -18.74
N ASP A 158 -5.92 -9.08 -17.77
CA ASP A 158 -6.50 -9.14 -16.43
C ASP A 158 -6.11 -7.88 -15.65
N LEU A 159 -7.10 -7.04 -15.32
CA LEU A 159 -6.89 -5.83 -14.53
C LEU A 159 -7.27 -6.02 -13.05
N THR A 160 -7.73 -7.22 -12.67
CA THR A 160 -8.02 -7.61 -11.27
C THR A 160 -6.88 -7.29 -10.30
N PRO A 161 -5.58 -7.45 -10.65
CA PRO A 161 -4.49 -7.12 -9.74
C PRO A 161 -4.27 -5.62 -9.48
N LEU A 162 -4.98 -4.72 -10.17
CA LEU A 162 -4.86 -3.28 -9.93
C LEU A 162 -5.41 -2.96 -8.54
N ASP A 163 -4.53 -2.51 -7.66
CA ASP A 163 -4.88 -2.17 -6.28
C ASP A 163 -4.27 -0.83 -5.87
N ALA A 164 -4.98 -0.12 -5.00
CA ALA A 164 -4.50 1.08 -4.35
C ALA A 164 -5.02 1.08 -2.92
N SER A 165 -4.10 1.10 -1.96
CA SER A 165 -4.43 1.07 -0.55
C SER A 165 -3.70 2.16 0.24
N LEU A 166 -4.41 2.76 1.19
CA LEU A 166 -3.86 3.67 2.19
C LEU A 166 -4.52 3.35 3.53
N SER A 167 -3.73 3.21 4.59
CA SER A 167 -4.22 2.99 5.94
C SER A 167 -3.39 3.78 6.94
N HIS A 168 -4.00 4.77 7.57
CA HIS A 168 -3.39 5.59 8.61
C HIS A 168 -4.21 5.46 9.89
N PHE A 169 -3.62 4.86 10.93
CA PHE A 169 -4.29 4.64 12.21
C PHE A 169 -3.32 4.71 13.39
N ARG A 170 -3.88 5.13 14.53
CA ARG A 170 -3.22 5.03 15.84
C ARG A 170 -3.78 3.85 16.61
N SER A 171 -2.88 3.11 17.25
CA SER A 171 -3.17 2.00 18.13
C SER A 171 -2.85 2.36 19.57
N PHE A 172 -3.69 1.92 20.49
CA PHE A 172 -3.45 1.95 21.93
C PHE A 172 -3.57 0.53 22.47
N GLY A 173 -2.43 -0.07 22.77
CA GLY A 173 -2.30 -1.46 23.18
C GLY A 173 -2.12 -1.63 24.68
N ILE A 174 -2.73 -2.67 25.23
CA ILE A 174 -2.38 -3.22 26.55
C ILE A 174 -1.91 -4.66 26.32
N GLY A 175 -0.68 -4.93 26.72
CA GLY A 175 -0.01 -6.22 26.59
C GLY A 175 0.13 -6.92 27.94
N PHE A 176 -0.03 -8.24 27.91
CA PHE A 176 0.21 -9.13 29.04
C PHE A 176 1.09 -10.27 28.55
N GLN A 177 2.17 -10.53 29.27
CA GLN A 177 3.03 -11.67 29.03
C GLN A 177 3.25 -12.41 30.35
N HIS A 178 3.28 -13.75 30.29
CA HIS A 178 3.47 -14.60 31.45
C HIS A 178 4.37 -15.81 31.13
N VAL A 179 5.31 -16.12 32.03
CA VAL A 179 6.13 -17.33 31.98
C VAL A 179 5.56 -18.38 32.92
N PHE A 180 5.18 -19.52 32.36
CA PHE A 180 4.65 -20.69 33.04
C PHE A 180 5.78 -21.71 33.26
N GLY A 181 6.30 -21.75 34.49
CA GLY A 181 7.39 -22.66 34.85
C GLY A 181 8.69 -22.27 34.16
N GLU A 182 9.42 -23.25 33.63
CA GLU A 182 10.70 -23.05 32.94
C GLU A 182 10.59 -23.22 31.41
N CYS A 183 9.47 -23.76 30.91
CA CYS A 183 9.39 -24.22 29.52
C CYS A 183 8.42 -23.45 28.63
N LEU A 184 7.44 -22.74 29.19
CA LEU A 184 6.37 -22.12 28.40
C LEU A 184 6.27 -20.63 28.71
N SER A 185 6.24 -19.80 27.68
CA SER A 185 5.90 -18.38 27.78
C SER A 185 4.76 -18.07 26.82
N ALA A 186 3.79 -17.27 27.27
CA ALA A 186 2.73 -16.78 26.42
C ALA A 186 2.57 -15.27 26.57
N GLY A 187 2.21 -14.61 25.47
CA GLY A 187 1.94 -13.18 25.43
C GLY A 187 0.70 -12.87 24.60
N MET A 188 -0.04 -11.85 25.02
CA MET A 188 -1.15 -11.29 24.27
C MET A 188 -1.14 -9.77 24.37
N ARG A 189 -1.59 -9.08 23.33
CA ARG A 189 -1.78 -7.62 23.33
C ARG A 189 -3.12 -7.33 22.68
N ILE A 190 -3.93 -6.49 23.33
CA ILE A 190 -5.20 -6.02 22.76
C ILE A 190 -5.04 -4.54 22.45
N HIS A 191 -5.48 -4.13 21.27
CA HIS A 191 -5.36 -2.78 20.75
C HIS A 191 -6.70 -2.14 20.54
N ARG A 192 -6.85 -0.90 21.02
CA ARG A 192 -7.88 0.02 20.56
C ARG A 192 -7.33 0.79 19.37
N LEU A 193 -7.98 0.68 18.22
CA LEU A 193 -7.54 1.31 16.98
C LEU A 193 -8.39 2.55 16.69
N HIS A 194 -7.76 3.65 16.30
CA HIS A 194 -8.40 4.87 15.82
C HIS A 194 -7.90 5.18 14.40
N GLY A 195 -8.80 5.12 13.44
CA GLY A 195 -8.49 5.38 12.03
C GLY A 195 -8.55 6.87 11.70
N PHE A 196 -7.58 7.36 10.94
CA PHE A 196 -7.54 8.74 10.46
C PHE A 196 -7.85 8.83 8.97
N HIS A 197 -7.15 8.04 8.17
CA HIS A 197 -7.30 8.02 6.72
C HIS A 197 -7.32 6.60 6.23
N HIS A 198 -8.18 6.34 5.26
CA HIS A 198 -8.23 5.08 4.57
C HIS A 198 -8.65 5.25 3.13
N LEU A 199 -8.07 4.45 2.26
CA LEU A 199 -8.40 4.27 0.86
C LEU A 199 -8.16 2.80 0.56
N ASP A 200 -9.09 2.18 -0.15
CA ASP A 200 -8.99 0.79 -0.57
C ASP A 200 -9.80 0.57 -1.84
N ILE A 201 -9.33 -0.31 -2.70
CA ILE A 201 -10.14 -0.93 -3.76
C ILE A 201 -10.61 -2.28 -3.19
N GLU A 202 -11.86 -2.33 -2.71
CA GLU A 202 -12.40 -3.54 -2.06
C GLU A 202 -12.68 -4.65 -3.09
N GLU A 203 -13.16 -4.26 -4.27
CA GLU A 203 -13.53 -5.16 -5.35
C GLU A 203 -13.05 -4.55 -6.68
N ASN A 204 -12.40 -5.36 -7.50
CA ASN A 204 -11.95 -5.01 -8.83
C ASN A 204 -12.06 -6.24 -9.71
N GLU A 205 -13.01 -6.22 -10.64
CA GLU A 205 -13.25 -7.33 -11.58
C GLU A 205 -12.99 -6.88 -13.03
N TRP A 206 -12.19 -5.83 -13.21
CA TRP A 206 -11.94 -5.26 -14.52
C TRP A 206 -11.12 -6.21 -15.39
N GLY A 207 -11.53 -6.34 -16.64
CA GLY A 207 -10.82 -7.02 -17.70
C GLY A 207 -10.92 -6.23 -18.99
N LEU A 208 -9.84 -6.26 -19.78
CA LEU A 208 -9.80 -5.64 -21.09
C LEU A 208 -9.49 -6.70 -22.14
N THR A 209 -10.46 -7.04 -22.98
CA THR A 209 -10.23 -7.94 -24.11
C THR A 209 -9.90 -7.13 -25.35
N THR A 210 -8.82 -7.48 -26.05
CA THR A 210 -8.42 -6.86 -27.30
C THR A 210 -8.44 -7.88 -28.43
N ASN A 211 -8.84 -7.46 -29.63
CA ASN A 211 -8.87 -8.30 -30.82
C ASN A 211 -7.94 -7.73 -31.90
N ALA A 212 -7.06 -8.58 -32.46
CA ALA A 212 -6.08 -8.16 -33.47
C ALA A 212 -6.71 -7.93 -34.86
N ALA A 213 -7.85 -8.58 -35.14
CA ALA A 213 -8.45 -8.59 -36.47
C ALA A 213 -9.26 -7.33 -36.79
N ASP A 214 -9.94 -6.77 -35.78
CA ASP A 214 -10.80 -5.59 -35.90
C ASP A 214 -10.41 -4.42 -34.99
N TRP A 215 -9.35 -4.59 -34.19
CA TRP A 215 -8.87 -3.61 -33.20
C TRP A 215 -9.92 -3.20 -32.16
N SER A 216 -10.99 -4.00 -32.01
CA SER A 216 -11.99 -3.78 -30.98
C SER A 216 -11.42 -4.07 -29.60
N TRP A 217 -11.80 -3.21 -28.65
CA TRP A 217 -11.46 -3.34 -27.23
C TRP A 217 -12.76 -3.53 -26.47
N ASN A 218 -12.82 -4.55 -25.63
CA ASN A 218 -13.98 -4.83 -24.81
C ASN A 218 -13.60 -4.69 -23.34
N LEU A 219 -14.16 -3.68 -22.70
CA LEU A 219 -13.94 -3.37 -21.31
C LEU A 219 -15.08 -3.98 -20.49
N GLN A 220 -14.74 -4.87 -19.57
CA GLN A 220 -15.72 -5.57 -18.76
C GLN A 220 -15.38 -5.49 -17.28
N GLY A 221 -16.38 -5.48 -16.42
CA GLY A 221 -16.23 -5.62 -14.98
C GLY A 221 -16.80 -4.47 -14.17
N GLY A 222 -16.56 -4.54 -12.87
CA GLY A 222 -17.01 -3.58 -11.87
C GLY A 222 -15.89 -3.26 -10.89
N TRP A 223 -16.07 -2.16 -10.15
CA TRP A 223 -15.17 -1.78 -9.07
C TRP A 223 -15.94 -1.27 -7.87
N ARG A 224 -15.32 -1.44 -6.71
CA ARG A 224 -15.78 -0.83 -5.47
C ARG A 224 -14.62 -0.15 -4.78
N PHE A 225 -14.66 1.17 -4.76
CA PHE A 225 -13.67 2.02 -4.13
C PHE A 225 -14.23 2.62 -2.84
N VAL A 226 -13.49 2.51 -1.76
CA VAL A 226 -13.87 3.07 -0.46
C VAL A 226 -12.80 4.03 0.05
N SER A 227 -13.23 5.12 0.66
CA SER A 227 -12.31 6.04 1.34
C SER A 227 -12.93 6.66 2.58
N SER A 228 -12.06 7.02 3.52
CA SER A 228 -12.44 7.74 4.74
C SER A 228 -11.37 8.75 5.13
N GLY A 229 -11.80 9.96 5.53
CA GLY A 229 -10.92 11.01 6.07
C GLY A 229 -10.12 11.79 5.02
N LEU A 230 -10.31 11.51 3.73
CA LEU A 230 -9.55 12.10 2.62
C LEU A 230 -10.32 13.22 1.89
N ASN A 231 -11.61 13.41 2.13
CA ASN A 231 -12.43 14.34 1.34
C ASN A 231 -12.00 15.79 1.45
N SER A 232 -11.55 16.21 2.64
CA SER A 232 -11.02 17.56 2.80
C SER A 232 -9.77 17.76 1.96
N VAL A 233 -8.89 16.75 1.92
CA VAL A 233 -7.64 16.80 1.16
C VAL A 233 -7.95 16.91 -0.33
N TYR A 234 -8.85 16.08 -0.83
CA TYR A 234 -9.32 16.14 -2.21
C TYR A 234 -9.91 17.52 -2.56
N ARG A 235 -10.83 18.03 -1.71
CA ARG A 235 -11.53 19.30 -1.98
C ARG A 235 -10.59 20.49 -2.03
N ALA A 236 -9.63 20.60 -1.13
CA ALA A 236 -8.73 21.75 -1.17
C ALA A 236 -7.51 21.55 -2.08
N GLN A 237 -7.22 20.34 -2.57
CA GLN A 237 -6.43 20.18 -3.79
C GLN A 237 -7.16 20.80 -5.00
N ALA A 238 -8.44 20.44 -5.20
CA ALA A 238 -9.24 20.95 -6.30
C ALA A 238 -9.39 22.48 -6.28
N LEU A 239 -9.38 23.09 -5.10
CA LEU A 239 -9.44 24.54 -4.92
C LEU A 239 -8.08 25.26 -4.94
N GLY A 240 -6.96 24.53 -5.13
CA GLY A 240 -5.61 25.11 -5.07
C GLY A 240 -5.21 25.62 -3.68
N GLN A 241 -5.83 25.11 -2.63
CA GLN A 241 -5.72 25.55 -1.24
C GLN A 241 -4.93 24.57 -0.36
N MET A 242 -3.98 23.85 -0.94
CA MET A 242 -3.21 22.81 -0.24
C MET A 242 -2.46 23.35 0.98
N ASP A 243 -1.98 24.60 0.93
CA ASP A 243 -1.32 25.27 2.07
C ASP A 243 -2.25 25.42 3.28
N SER A 244 -3.54 25.68 3.04
CA SER A 244 -4.56 25.74 4.08
C SER A 244 -4.94 24.35 4.59
N LEU A 245 -4.80 23.32 3.75
CA LEU A 245 -5.05 21.93 4.13
C LEU A 245 -4.01 21.41 5.09
N VAL A 246 -2.72 21.65 4.85
CA VAL A 246 -1.65 21.25 5.78
C VAL A 246 -1.92 21.83 7.18
N HIS A 247 -2.40 23.08 7.24
CA HIS A 247 -2.84 23.71 8.49
C HIS A 247 -4.15 23.14 9.05
N SER A 248 -5.09 22.69 8.21
CA SER A 248 -6.37 22.14 8.65
C SER A 248 -6.32 20.65 9.04
N VAL A 249 -5.43 19.86 8.43
CA VAL A 249 -5.16 18.44 8.72
C VAL A 249 -4.39 18.34 10.04
N THR A 250 -3.47 19.29 10.30
CA THR A 250 -2.77 19.39 11.60
C THR A 250 -3.66 19.93 12.73
N ASN A 251 -4.64 20.79 12.43
CA ASN A 251 -5.60 21.33 13.41
C ASN A 251 -6.90 20.54 13.55
N ARG A 252 -7.13 19.49 12.76
CA ARG A 252 -8.32 18.67 12.92
C ARG A 252 -8.17 17.84 14.19
N SER A 253 -9.04 18.10 15.16
CA SER A 253 -9.25 17.18 16.28
C SER A 253 -9.44 15.79 15.67
N PRO A 254 -8.64 14.77 16.07
CA PRO A 254 -8.85 13.39 15.65
C PRO A 254 -10.34 13.11 15.82
N SER A 255 -11.09 12.98 14.72
CA SER A 255 -12.47 12.54 14.86
C SER A 255 -12.34 11.11 15.37
N LEU A 256 -12.44 10.92 16.69
CA LEU A 256 -12.36 9.64 17.37
C LEU A 256 -13.51 8.71 16.96
N ARG A 257 -14.19 8.95 15.84
CA ARG A 257 -15.39 8.25 15.39
C ARG A 257 -15.04 6.96 14.65
N ASN A 258 -13.95 6.95 13.87
CA ASN A 258 -13.45 5.75 13.21
C ASN A 258 -12.69 4.91 14.24
N LYS A 259 -13.30 3.81 14.69
CA LYS A 259 -12.78 2.99 15.79
C LYS A 259 -12.72 1.53 15.39
N GLY A 260 -11.75 0.85 15.97
CA GLY A 260 -11.49 -0.55 15.73
C GLY A 260 -10.94 -1.27 16.94
N TRP A 261 -10.69 -2.55 16.75
CA TRP A 261 -9.99 -3.39 17.71
C TRP A 261 -8.99 -4.26 16.97
N GLY A 262 -7.84 -4.50 17.61
CA GLY A 262 -6.85 -5.45 17.13
C GLY A 262 -6.30 -6.30 18.26
N PHE A 263 -5.59 -7.35 17.90
CA PHE A 263 -4.91 -8.22 18.85
C PHE A 263 -3.61 -8.80 18.27
N ASP A 264 -2.66 -9.01 19.16
CA ASP A 264 -1.47 -9.81 18.93
C ASP A 264 -1.46 -10.95 19.96
N ALA A 265 -0.93 -12.11 19.58
CA ALA A 265 -0.80 -13.26 20.46
C ALA A 265 0.47 -14.04 20.10
N GLY A 266 1.14 -14.59 21.09
CA GLY A 266 2.31 -15.43 20.87
C GLY A 266 2.49 -16.47 21.96
N VAL A 267 3.10 -17.59 21.56
CA VAL A 267 3.48 -18.69 22.44
C VAL A 267 4.91 -19.10 22.13
N GLU A 268 5.66 -19.40 23.18
CA GLU A 268 7.04 -19.81 23.12
C GLU A 268 7.27 -21.02 24.01
N MET A 269 7.98 -22.00 23.46
CA MET A 269 8.31 -23.26 24.11
C MET A 269 9.82 -23.46 24.13
N GLN A 270 10.38 -23.58 25.32
CA GLN A 270 11.75 -24.01 25.54
C GLN A 270 11.77 -25.53 25.71
N TRP A 271 12.22 -26.23 24.67
CA TRP A 271 12.31 -27.69 24.64
C TRP A 271 13.46 -28.20 25.49
N THR A 272 14.59 -27.49 25.43
CA THR A 272 15.80 -27.75 26.20
C THR A 272 16.49 -26.43 26.51
N LYS A 273 17.55 -26.45 27.33
CA LYS A 273 18.38 -25.25 27.58
C LYS A 273 18.99 -24.63 26.32
N ARG A 274 19.02 -25.35 25.19
CA ARG A 274 19.57 -24.87 23.92
C ARG A 274 18.55 -24.62 22.84
N TRP A 275 17.33 -25.15 22.96
CA TRP A 275 16.33 -25.13 21.89
C TRP A 275 15.07 -24.43 22.35
N THR A 276 14.71 -23.36 21.64
CA THR A 276 13.49 -22.61 21.86
C THR A 276 12.76 -22.43 20.54
N SER A 277 11.44 -22.64 20.53
CA SER A 277 10.59 -22.32 19.38
C SER A 277 9.53 -21.33 19.80
N TRP A 278 9.17 -20.43 18.91
CA TRP A 278 8.12 -19.46 19.15
C TRP A 278 7.24 -19.28 17.92
N PHE A 279 5.99 -18.92 18.19
CA PHE A 279 4.96 -18.62 17.22
C PHE A 279 4.24 -17.36 17.65
N GLN A 280 3.99 -16.44 16.71
CA GLN A 280 3.33 -15.18 16.98
C GLN A 280 2.39 -14.80 15.83
N PHE A 281 1.20 -14.41 16.20
CA PHE A 281 0.21 -13.75 15.36
C PHE A 281 0.20 -12.26 15.71
N ASN A 282 0.27 -11.42 14.69
CA ASN A 282 0.41 -9.97 14.80
C ASN A 282 -0.62 -9.25 13.94
N LYS A 283 -1.00 -8.04 14.39
CA LYS A 283 -1.75 -7.04 13.64
C LYS A 283 -3.13 -7.50 13.14
N GLY A 284 -3.72 -8.53 13.75
CA GLY A 284 -5.09 -8.90 13.41
C GLY A 284 -6.08 -7.92 14.01
N GLY A 285 -6.96 -7.37 13.18
CA GLY A 285 -7.92 -6.39 13.65
C GLY A 285 -8.81 -5.83 12.56
N THR A 286 -9.76 -5.00 12.97
CA THR A 286 -10.70 -4.31 12.09
C THR A 286 -10.91 -2.88 12.54
N ILE A 287 -11.19 -1.98 11.60
CA ILE A 287 -11.59 -0.60 11.85
C ILE A 287 -12.95 -0.36 11.19
N HIS A 288 -13.91 0.15 11.94
CA HIS A 288 -15.19 0.59 11.41
C HIS A 288 -15.12 2.07 11.05
N TRP A 289 -15.31 2.38 9.77
CA TRP A 289 -15.25 3.72 9.19
C TRP A 289 -16.65 4.29 9.10
N THR A 290 -16.87 5.41 9.78
CA THR A 290 -18.21 6.03 9.95
C THR A 290 -18.20 7.53 9.68
N ASN A 291 -17.01 8.11 9.53
CA ASN A 291 -16.83 9.54 9.42
C ASN A 291 -16.06 9.87 8.15
N ASP A 292 -16.54 10.89 7.43
CA ASP A 292 -15.94 11.36 6.19
C ASP A 292 -15.74 10.23 5.17
N VAL A 293 -16.75 9.35 5.07
CA VAL A 293 -16.75 8.17 4.20
C VAL A 293 -17.27 8.54 2.83
N LEU A 294 -16.60 8.05 1.79
CA LEU A 294 -17.13 7.97 0.43
C LEU A 294 -16.97 6.54 -0.07
N VAL A 295 -18.03 6.03 -0.68
CA VAL A 295 -18.04 4.77 -1.42
C VAL A 295 -18.44 5.09 -2.85
N TYR A 296 -17.64 4.63 -3.80
CA TYR A 296 -17.96 4.63 -5.22
C TYR A 296 -18.04 3.19 -5.69
N GLU A 297 -19.11 2.86 -6.39
CA GLU A 297 -19.34 1.51 -6.89
C GLU A 297 -19.89 1.60 -8.31
N VAL A 298 -19.27 0.85 -9.21
CA VAL A 298 -19.77 0.63 -10.58
C VAL A 298 -20.07 -0.85 -10.68
N GLU A 299 -21.34 -1.12 -10.96
CA GLU A 299 -21.83 -2.48 -11.22
C GLU A 299 -21.14 -3.05 -12.47
N ASP A 300 -21.03 -4.37 -12.52
CA ASP A 300 -20.42 -5.06 -13.65
C ASP A 300 -21.07 -4.65 -14.97
N PHE A 301 -20.24 -4.19 -15.89
CA PHE A 301 -20.68 -3.83 -17.22
C PHE A 301 -19.82 -4.47 -18.30
N ASP A 302 -20.30 -4.35 -19.53
CA ASP A 302 -19.64 -4.79 -20.74
C ASP A 302 -19.75 -3.66 -21.77
N TRP A 303 -18.61 -3.09 -22.15
CA TRP A 303 -18.50 -1.93 -23.03
C TRP A 303 -17.51 -2.20 -24.16
N GLY A 304 -18.03 -2.24 -25.39
CA GLY A 304 -17.25 -2.33 -26.60
C GLY A 304 -16.79 -0.95 -27.09
N LEU A 305 -15.49 -0.84 -27.35
CA LEU A 305 -14.82 0.28 -27.99
C LEU A 305 -14.37 -0.17 -29.39
N ASP A 306 -14.89 0.47 -30.44
CA ASP A 306 -14.58 0.17 -31.84
C ASP A 306 -13.22 0.76 -32.31
N GLY A 307 -12.25 0.84 -31.40
CA GLY A 307 -10.93 1.42 -31.64
C GLY A 307 -10.95 2.94 -31.88
N PHE A 308 -9.79 3.50 -32.21
CA PHE A 308 -9.63 4.93 -32.52
C PHE A 308 -9.20 5.13 -33.98
N ASP A 309 -10.06 5.74 -34.79
CA ASP A 309 -9.70 6.24 -36.12
C ASP A 309 -9.46 7.76 -36.08
N ALA A 310 -8.18 8.14 -36.07
CA ALA A 310 -7.75 9.53 -36.11
C ALA A 310 -8.18 10.30 -37.37
N THR A 311 -8.60 9.60 -38.42
CA THR A 311 -8.75 10.16 -39.78
C THR A 311 -10.17 10.18 -40.33
N ASN A 312 -11.19 9.96 -39.49
CA ASN A 312 -12.61 10.00 -39.90
C ASN A 312 -12.87 9.23 -41.21
N GLY A 313 -12.38 7.99 -41.28
CA GLY A 313 -12.46 7.15 -42.47
C GLY A 313 -11.59 7.63 -43.65
N GLY A 314 -10.47 8.30 -43.38
CA GLY A 314 -9.53 8.82 -44.38
C GLY A 314 -9.87 10.20 -44.96
N ASN A 315 -10.86 10.90 -44.40
CA ASN A 315 -11.35 12.20 -44.92
C ASN A 315 -10.75 13.43 -44.21
N GLY A 316 -9.78 13.25 -43.33
CA GLY A 316 -9.14 14.32 -42.54
C GLY A 316 -9.27 14.07 -41.04
N TRP A 317 -8.91 15.03 -40.20
CA TRP A 317 -9.08 14.89 -38.75
C TRP A 317 -10.56 14.75 -38.35
N VAL A 318 -10.81 14.22 -37.16
CA VAL A 318 -12.16 14.17 -36.56
C VAL A 318 -12.78 15.58 -36.58
N ASN A 319 -14.09 15.69 -36.79
CA ASN A 319 -14.78 16.98 -36.87
C ASN A 319 -14.50 17.83 -35.61
N GLY A 320 -13.88 19.00 -35.80
CA GLY A 320 -13.50 19.90 -34.70
C GLY A 320 -12.04 19.78 -34.25
N ALA A 321 -11.29 18.78 -34.73
CA ALA A 321 -9.87 18.62 -34.46
C ALA A 321 -8.99 19.35 -35.49
N SER A 322 -7.91 19.98 -35.02
CA SER A 322 -6.89 20.61 -35.88
C SER A 322 -5.61 19.77 -36.00
N SER A 323 -5.48 18.74 -35.15
CA SER A 323 -4.32 17.86 -35.06
C SER A 323 -4.72 16.43 -34.68
N LEU A 324 -3.75 15.49 -34.74
CA LEU A 324 -3.91 14.13 -34.23
C LEU A 324 -4.24 14.12 -32.72
N LEU A 325 -3.57 14.96 -31.94
CA LEU A 325 -3.78 15.04 -30.49
C LEU A 325 -5.17 15.57 -30.17
N ASP A 326 -5.65 16.55 -30.93
CA ASP A 326 -7.02 17.08 -30.79
C ASP A 326 -8.05 16.00 -31.14
N SER A 327 -7.78 15.20 -32.17
CA SER A 327 -8.66 14.08 -32.58
C SER A 327 -8.73 13.01 -31.49
N LEU A 328 -7.58 12.67 -30.88
CA LEU A 328 -7.52 11.71 -29.77
C LEU A 328 -8.22 12.24 -28.53
N GLN A 329 -8.05 13.52 -28.21
CA GLN A 329 -8.72 14.14 -27.07
C GLN A 329 -10.24 14.15 -27.26
N LEU A 330 -10.74 14.59 -28.42
CA LEU A 330 -12.18 14.62 -28.69
C LEU A 330 -12.80 13.22 -28.69
N TRP A 331 -12.10 12.23 -29.23
CA TRP A 331 -12.52 10.83 -29.13
C TRP A 331 -12.58 10.36 -27.67
N ALA A 332 -11.53 10.61 -26.88
CA ALA A 332 -11.48 10.22 -25.48
C ALA A 332 -12.57 10.90 -24.63
N GLU A 333 -12.86 12.17 -24.89
CA GLU A 333 -13.96 12.91 -24.24
C GLU A 333 -15.32 12.32 -24.62
N HIS A 334 -15.54 12.01 -25.91
CA HIS A 334 -16.79 11.40 -26.38
C HIS A 334 -17.01 9.99 -25.80
N GLU A 335 -15.97 9.15 -25.78
CA GLU A 335 -16.06 7.81 -25.17
C GLU A 335 -16.29 7.90 -23.67
N LEU A 336 -15.65 8.84 -22.97
CA LEU A 336 -15.88 9.06 -21.55
C LEU A 336 -17.33 9.52 -21.29
N GLU A 337 -17.84 10.47 -22.06
CA GLU A 337 -19.24 10.91 -21.97
C GLU A 337 -20.22 9.75 -22.24
N ALA A 338 -19.92 8.89 -23.23
CA ALA A 338 -20.74 7.73 -23.55
C ALA A 338 -20.75 6.68 -22.43
N ILE A 339 -19.58 6.41 -21.83
CA ILE A 339 -19.44 5.52 -20.67
C ILE A 339 -20.19 6.11 -19.46
N GLU A 340 -20.05 7.41 -19.20
CA GLU A 340 -20.74 8.11 -18.11
C GLU A 340 -22.28 8.16 -18.30
N GLU A 341 -22.77 8.28 -19.54
CA GLU A 341 -24.19 8.23 -19.86
C GLU A 341 -24.76 6.80 -19.72
N TYR A 342 -23.99 5.81 -20.15
CA TYR A 342 -24.39 4.40 -20.08
C TYR A 342 -24.31 3.84 -18.65
N HIS A 343 -23.44 4.38 -17.79
CA HIS A 343 -23.20 3.86 -16.44
C HIS A 343 -23.41 4.88 -15.33
N THR A 344 -24.35 4.57 -14.44
CA THR A 344 -24.55 5.34 -13.22
C THR A 344 -23.54 4.90 -12.17
N ILE A 345 -22.46 5.65 -12.00
CA ILE A 345 -21.57 5.50 -10.84
C ILE A 345 -22.40 5.76 -9.58
N SER A 346 -22.58 4.72 -8.75
CA SER A 346 -23.27 4.90 -7.48
C SER A 346 -22.31 5.50 -6.46
N LYS A 347 -22.80 6.50 -5.73
CA LYS A 347 -22.04 7.20 -4.69
C LYS A 347 -22.80 7.17 -3.39
N THR A 348 -22.23 6.55 -2.37
CA THR A 348 -22.81 6.51 -1.03
C THR A 348 -21.84 7.01 0.02
N ASN A 349 -22.36 7.22 1.23
CA ASN A 349 -21.57 7.57 2.42
C ASN A 349 -21.74 6.48 3.49
N ASP A 350 -22.03 5.25 3.07
CA ASP A 350 -22.35 4.15 3.97
C ASP A 350 -21.11 3.71 4.74
N SER A 351 -21.28 3.38 6.02
CA SER A 351 -20.17 2.93 6.83
C SER A 351 -19.68 1.55 6.39
N TYR A 352 -18.38 1.32 6.47
CA TYR A 352 -17.74 0.07 6.07
C TYR A 352 -16.72 -0.39 7.12
N VAL A 353 -16.20 -1.61 6.95
CA VAL A 353 -15.22 -2.20 7.87
C VAL A 353 -14.03 -2.67 7.07
N SER A 354 -12.84 -2.16 7.39
CA SER A 354 -11.61 -2.68 6.82
C SER A 354 -10.86 -3.56 7.80
N LYS A 355 -10.14 -4.54 7.25
CA LYS A 355 -9.31 -5.48 8.00
C LYS A 355 -7.87 -5.01 7.99
N LEU A 356 -7.18 -5.17 9.11
CA LEU A 356 -5.73 -4.99 9.14
C LEU A 356 -5.02 -6.22 8.57
N PRO A 357 -3.83 -6.03 7.95
CA PRO A 357 -3.05 -7.13 7.43
C PRO A 357 -2.57 -8.04 8.57
N ASN A 358 -3.00 -9.29 8.52
CA ASN A 358 -2.59 -10.32 9.47
C ASN A 358 -1.15 -10.72 9.17
N ARG A 359 -0.32 -10.85 10.22
CA ARG A 359 1.05 -11.34 10.07
C ARG A 359 1.31 -12.49 11.04
N VAL A 360 1.70 -13.64 10.49
CA VAL A 360 2.16 -14.79 11.28
C VAL A 360 3.68 -14.86 11.18
N VAL A 361 4.35 -15.02 12.32
CA VAL A 361 5.79 -15.17 12.40
C VAL A 361 6.10 -16.33 13.33
N SER A 362 7.00 -17.21 12.92
CA SER A 362 7.50 -18.30 13.75
C SER A 362 9.01 -18.38 13.65
N GLY A 363 9.65 -18.85 14.70
CA GLY A 363 11.09 -19.03 14.71
C GLY A 363 11.54 -20.14 15.63
N VAL A 364 12.77 -20.60 15.39
CA VAL A 364 13.48 -21.54 16.23
C VAL A 364 14.86 -20.96 16.53
N GLU A 365 15.26 -21.03 17.78
CA GLU A 365 16.52 -20.51 18.30
C GLU A 365 17.35 -21.66 18.87
N TYR A 366 18.63 -21.69 18.50
CA TYR A 366 19.61 -22.61 19.05
C TYR A 366 20.77 -21.84 19.70
N HIS A 367 20.99 -22.05 21.00
CA HIS A 367 22.10 -21.44 21.72
C HIS A 367 23.34 -22.33 21.65
N PHE A 368 24.38 -21.83 20.97
CA PHE A 368 25.74 -22.37 21.04
C PHE A 368 26.37 -21.94 22.37
N LEU A 369 26.92 -22.90 23.12
CA LEU A 369 27.63 -22.64 24.37
C LEU A 369 29.00 -22.01 24.13
#